data_AF-A0A3S4HPY0-F1
#
_entry.id   AF-A0A3S4HPY0-F1
#
_cell.length_a   1.000
_cell.length_b   1.000
_cell.length_c   1.000
_cell.angle_alpha   90.00
_cell.angle_beta   90.00
_cell.angle_gamma   90.00
#
_symmetry.space_group_name_H-M   'P 1'
#
loop_
_entity.id
_entity.type
_entity.pdbx_description
1 polymer ?
#
loop_
_entity_poly.entity_id
_entity_poly.type
_entity_poly.pdbx_seq_one_letter_code
_entity_poly.pdbx_strand_id
1 'polypeptide(L)' 'MRQRGVDSDTIREALSGQDDLASAREQWRKKFGRLPADAAEKARQYRFLAQRGFPADVIRQVLAGGADDDFYED' A
#
# COMPACT_ATOMS: atom_id res chain seq x y z
N MET A 1 33.27 -1.03 -21.10
CA MET A 1 32.64 -1.24 -19.78
C MET A 1 31.28 -0.55 -19.73
N ARG A 2 30.17 -1.28 -19.92
CA ARG A 2 28.79 -0.76 -19.87
C ARG A 2 28.03 -1.48 -18.75
N GLN A 3 28.22 -1.03 -17.51
CA GLN A 3 27.49 -1.48 -16.33
C GLN A 3 27.16 -0.22 -15.52
N ARG A 4 25.91 0.24 -15.58
CA ARG A 4 25.22 1.20 -14.69
C ARG A 4 24.09 1.85 -15.47
N GLY A 5 23.04 1.08 -15.71
CA GLY A 5 21.77 1.61 -16.24
C GLY A 5 20.55 1.04 -15.53
N VAL A 6 20.74 0.18 -14.52
CA VAL A 6 19.64 -0.60 -13.92
C VAL A 6 19.31 -0.16 -12.49
N ASP A 7 20.20 0.55 -11.79
CA ASP A 7 20.01 0.74 -10.36
C ASP A 7 19.28 2.02 -9.95
N SER A 8 19.40 3.11 -10.69
CA SER A 8 18.88 4.40 -10.18
C SER A 8 17.37 4.51 -10.20
N ASP A 9 16.69 3.92 -11.19
CA ASP A 9 15.23 3.97 -11.31
C ASP A 9 14.58 2.96 -10.35
N THR A 10 15.11 1.74 -10.32
CA THR A 10 14.66 0.67 -9.41
C THR A 10 14.83 1.04 -7.94
N ILE A 11 15.96 1.65 -7.56
CA ILE A 11 16.18 2.09 -6.17
C ILE A 11 15.20 3.21 -5.80
N ARG A 12 14.89 4.11 -6.73
CA ARG A 12 14.00 5.25 -6.49
C ARG A 12 12.54 4.81 -6.37
N GLU A 13 12.12 3.86 -7.21
CA GLU A 13 10.81 3.22 -7.13
C GLU A 13 10.66 2.43 -5.82
N ALA A 14 11.69 1.64 -5.45
CA ALA A 14 11.68 0.89 -4.20
C ALA A 14 11.65 1.80 -2.97
N LEU A 15 12.39 2.92 -2.96
CA LEU A 15 12.33 3.90 -1.87
C LEU A 15 10.98 4.63 -1.82
N SER A 16 10.46 5.06 -2.98
CA SER A 16 9.16 5.73 -3.07
C SER A 16 8.02 4.85 -2.55
N GLY A 17 8.03 3.56 -2.91
CA GLY A 17 7.03 2.60 -2.42
C GLY A 17 7.09 2.39 -0.90
N GLN A 18 8.29 2.45 -0.30
CA GLN A 18 8.44 2.35 1.16
C GLN A 18 7.90 3.58 1.90
N ASP A 19 8.18 4.78 1.39
CA ASP A 19 7.68 6.04 1.96
C ASP A 19 6.16 6.18 1.80
N ASP A 20 5.63 5.77 0.65
CA ASP A 20 4.20 5.76 0.37
C ASP A 20 3.47 4.78 1.31
N LEU A 21 4.05 3.60 1.56
CA LEU A 21 3.49 2.62 2.50
C LEU A 21 3.45 3.14 3.93
N ALA A 22 4.55 3.71 4.42
CA ALA A 22 4.60 4.26 5.78
C ALA A 22 3.57 5.40 5.95
N SER A 23 3.50 6.30 4.98
CA SER A 23 2.56 7.43 4.94
C SER A 23 1.11 6.96 4.86
N ALA A 24 0.82 5.97 4.00
CA ALA A 24 -0.51 5.39 3.87
C ALA A 24 -0.95 4.70 5.17
N ARG A 25 -0.07 3.92 5.81
CA ARG A 25 -0.37 3.26 7.10
C ARG A 25 -0.63 4.28 8.20
N GLU A 26 0.13 5.37 8.27
CA GLU A 26 -0.10 6.41 9.27
C GLU A 26 -1.46 7.09 9.09
N GLN A 27 -1.80 7.47 7.87
CA GLN A 27 -3.07 8.11 7.56
C GLN A 27 -4.27 7.17 7.73
N TRP A 28 -4.10 5.90 7.37
CA TRP A 28 -5.06 4.84 7.64
C TRP A 28 -5.26 4.61 9.14
N ARG A 29 -4.18 4.51 9.94
CA ARG A 29 -4.26 4.35 11.40
C ARG A 29 -4.98 5.52 12.06
N LYS A 30 -4.73 6.76 11.61
CA LYS A 30 -5.39 7.96 12.12
C LYS A 30 -6.91 7.96 11.89
N LYS A 31 -7.39 7.36 10.79
CA LYS A 31 -8.81 7.35 10.44
C LYS A 31 -9.56 6.10 10.88
N PHE A 32 -8.96 4.93 10.64
CA PHE A 32 -9.59 3.64 10.88
C PHE A 32 -8.95 2.90 12.05
N GLY A 33 -7.61 2.80 12.06
CA GLY A 33 -6.86 2.17 13.16
C GLY A 33 -7.11 0.67 13.36
N ARG A 34 -7.99 0.08 12.54
CA ARG A 34 -8.37 -1.33 12.56
C ARG A 34 -8.59 -1.82 11.14
N LEU A 35 -8.38 -3.11 10.96
CA LEU A 35 -8.62 -3.79 9.70
C LEU A 35 -10.10 -3.81 9.36
N PRO A 36 -10.43 -3.93 8.06
CA PRO A 36 -11.82 -4.12 7.66
C PRO A 36 -12.32 -5.48 8.15
N ALA A 37 -13.45 -5.50 8.85
CA ALA A 37 -14.09 -6.72 9.30
C ALA A 37 -14.97 -7.37 8.20
N ASP A 38 -15.36 -6.59 7.19
CA ASP A 38 -16.18 -7.04 6.08
C ASP A 38 -15.78 -6.38 4.74
N ALA A 39 -16.35 -6.87 3.64
CA ALA A 39 -16.09 -6.36 2.30
C ALA A 39 -16.49 -4.88 2.12
N ALA A 40 -17.49 -4.40 2.86
CA ALA A 40 -17.94 -3.00 2.78
C ALA A 40 -16.96 -2.05 3.49
N GLU A 41 -16.42 -2.45 4.63
CA GLU A 41 -15.31 -1.78 5.31
C GLU A 41 -14.05 -1.83 4.45
N LYS A 42 -13.73 -2.96 3.81
CA LYS A 42 -12.57 -3.06 2.90
C LYS A 42 -12.68 -2.06 1.76
N ALA A 43 -13.84 -2.00 1.08
CA ALA A 43 -14.09 -1.01 0.03
C ALA A 43 -14.02 0.43 0.54
N ARG A 44 -14.49 0.70 1.77
CA ARG A 44 -14.42 2.04 2.38
C ARG A 44 -12.98 2.45 2.69
N GLN A 45 -12.19 1.56 3.29
CA GLN A 45 -10.79 1.83 3.62
C GLN A 45 -9.93 1.96 2.36
N TYR A 46 -10.17 1.11 1.35
CA TYR A 46 -9.53 1.19 0.04
C TYR A 46 -9.81 2.53 -0.64
N ARG A 47 -11.09 2.91 -0.76
CA ARG A 47 -11.49 4.19 -1.38
C ARG A 47 -10.89 5.39 -0.66
N PHE A 48 -10.77 5.34 0.68
CA PHE A 48 -10.15 6.43 1.43
C PHE A 48 -8.68 6.64 1.05
N LEU A 49 -7.91 5.56 0.93
CA LEU A 49 -6.49 5.66 0.55
C LEU A 49 -6.32 5.98 -0.94
N ALA A 50 -7.16 5.43 -1.81
CA ALA A 50 -7.16 5.73 -3.24
C ALA A 50 -7.47 7.21 -3.52
N GLN A 51 -8.45 7.80 -2.81
CA GLN A 51 -8.75 9.25 -2.89
C GLN A 51 -7.59 10.13 -2.42
N ARG A 52 -6.65 9.56 -1.66
CA ARG A 52 -5.46 10.24 -1.16
C ARG A 52 -4.26 10.14 -2.11
N GLY A 53 -4.44 9.43 -3.23
CA GLY A 53 -3.42 9.27 -4.27
C GLY A 53 -2.49 8.07 -4.07
N PHE A 54 -2.76 7.19 -3.11
CA PHE A 54 -1.91 6.00 -2.90
C PHE A 54 -2.13 4.96 -4.00
N PRO A 55 -1.07 4.30 -4.48
CA PRO A 55 -1.19 3.24 -5.48
C PRO A 55 -1.85 2.00 -4.90
N ALA A 56 -2.52 1.22 -5.74
CA ALA A 56 -3.30 0.06 -5.34
C ALA A 56 -2.47 -0.97 -4.54
N ASP A 57 -1.21 -1.19 -4.91
CA ASP A 57 -0.33 -2.14 -4.23
C ASP A 57 0.02 -1.72 -2.80
N VAL A 58 0.27 -0.41 -2.58
CA VAL A 58 0.44 0.15 -1.23
C VAL A 58 -0.84 0.01 -0.42
N ILE A 59 -1.99 0.31 -1.01
CA ILE A 59 -3.29 0.15 -0.34
C ILE A 59 -3.51 -1.31 0.09
N ARG A 60 -3.21 -2.26 -0.80
CA ARG A 60 -3.28 -3.70 -0.50
C ARG A 60 -2.36 -4.06 0.66
N GLN A 61 -1.11 -3.60 0.68
CA GLN A 61 -0.19 -3.84 1.80
C GLN A 61 -0.66 -3.22 3.12
N VAL A 62 -1.26 -2.03 3.10
CA VAL A 62 -1.83 -1.40 4.31
C VAL A 62 -2.95 -2.25 4.89
N LEU A 63 -3.83 -2.77 4.03
CA LEU A 63 -5.00 -3.57 4.43
C LEU A 63 -4.65 -5.03 4.73
N ALA A 64 -3.62 -5.59 4.08
CA ALA A 64 -3.08 -6.92 4.35
C ALA A 64 -2.25 -6.96 5.64
N GLY A 65 -1.63 -5.84 6.03
CA GLY A 65 -0.78 -5.73 7.22
C GLY A 65 -1.49 -5.85 8.57
N GLY A 66 -2.65 -6.50 8.62
CA GLY A 66 -3.24 -6.95 9.87
C GLY A 66 -4.22 -8.13 9.75
N ALA A 67 -4.58 -8.56 8.56
CA ALA A 67 -5.20 -9.86 8.35
C ALA A 67 -4.32 -10.61 7.37
N ASP A 68 -3.61 -11.62 7.88
CA ASP A 68 -3.20 -12.76 7.10
C ASP A 68 -4.48 -13.37 6.50
N ASP A 69 -4.94 -12.83 5.38
CA ASP A 69 -5.96 -13.45 4.56
C ASP A 69 -5.42 -13.47 3.13
N ASP A 70 -4.78 -14.60 2.85
CA ASP A 70 -4.55 -15.15 1.54
C ASP A 70 -5.76 -14.92 0.63
N PHE A 71 -5.66 -14.02 -0.33
CA PHE A 71 -6.45 -14.14 -1.55
C PHE A 71 -5.68 -13.49 -2.70
N TYR A 72 -4.78 -14.28 -3.28
CA TYR A 72 -4.43 -14.14 -4.69
C TYR A 72 -5.72 -14.40 -5.49
N GLU A 73 -6.39 -13.34 -5.93
CA GLU A 73 -7.25 -13.45 -7.11
C GLU A 73 -6.41 -13.08 -8.32
N ASP A 74 -6.30 -14.08 -9.20
CA ASP A 74 -5.70 -14.17 -10.54
C ASP A 74 -5.62 -12.84 -11.33
#